data_AF-A0A2K3K623-F1
#
_entry.id   AF-A0A2K3K623-F1
#
_cell.length_a   1.000
_cell.length_b   1.000
_cell.length_c   1.000
_cell.angle_alpha   90.00
_cell.angle_beta   90.00
_cell.angle_gamma   90.00
#
_symmetry.space_group_name_H-M   'P 1'
#
loop_
_entity.id
_entity.type
_entity.pdbx_description
1 polymer ?
#
loop_
_entity_poly.entity_id
_entity_poly.type
_entity_poly.pdbx_seq_one_letter_code
_entity_poly.pdbx_strand_id
1 'polypeptide(L)' 'RSGGHDYEGLSYKSYLCKTPFIMIDLINIRSIDINLADETAWVQAGATLGELYYKISKASKVHGFPAGN' A
#
# COMPACT_ATOMS: atom_id res chain seq x y z
N ARG A 1 5.66 7.72 3.80
CA ARG A 1 6.20 6.63 2.95
C ARG A 1 5.30 5.41 3.07
N SER A 2 4.95 4.78 1.96
CA SER A 2 4.12 3.57 1.91
C SER A 2 4.96 2.32 1.63
N GLY A 3 5.17 1.94 0.37
CA GLY A 3 5.97 0.76 0.00
C GLY A 3 7.43 1.01 -0.37
N GLY A 4 7.87 2.27 -0.52
CA GLY A 4 9.27 2.60 -0.83
C GLY A 4 9.73 2.28 -2.27
N HIS A 5 8.81 2.23 -3.23
CA HIS A 5 9.09 1.89 -4.63
C HIS A 5 9.30 3.13 -5.53
N ASP A 6 9.81 4.23 -4.97
CA ASP A 6 10.21 5.39 -5.78
C ASP A 6 11.57 5.09 -6.42
N TYR A 7 11.57 4.95 -7.75
CA TYR A 7 12.79 4.72 -8.54
C TYR A 7 13.80 5.87 -8.41
N GLU A 8 13.34 7.08 -8.05
CA GLU A 8 14.13 8.31 -7.93
C GLU A 8 14.41 8.73 -6.47
N GLY A 9 13.90 8.01 -5.46
CA GLY A 9 14.18 8.28 -4.05
C GLY A 9 13.71 9.63 -3.49
N LEU A 10 12.75 10.28 -4.14
CA LEU A 10 12.19 11.58 -3.72
C LEU A 10 11.38 11.51 -2.42
N SER A 11 10.95 10.32 -1.99
CA SER A 11 10.27 10.12 -0.70
C SER A 11 11.18 10.21 0.53
N TYR A 12 12.51 10.32 0.36
CA TYR A 12 13.45 10.43 1.49
C TYR A 12 14.62 11.40 1.28
N LYS A 13 14.80 11.96 0.07
CA LYS A 13 15.86 12.95 -0.22
C LYS A 13 15.31 14.29 -0.69
N SER A 14 15.48 15.32 0.14
CA SER A 14 15.47 16.70 -0.31
C SER A 14 16.86 17.06 -0.85
N TYR A 15 17.14 16.78 -2.13
CA TYR A 15 18.37 17.29 -2.76
C TYR A 15 18.32 18.81 -2.98
N LEU A 16 17.14 19.42 -2.92
CA LEU A 16 16.89 20.82 -3.31
C LEU A 16 16.70 21.79 -2.14
N CYS A 17 16.49 21.32 -0.91
CA CYS A 17 16.12 22.20 0.20
C CYS A 17 16.82 21.80 1.50
N LYS A 18 17.78 22.62 1.94
CA LYS A 18 18.43 22.55 3.27
C LYS A 18 17.50 23.08 4.37
N THR A 19 16.24 22.64 4.39
CA THR A 19 15.27 22.96 5.43
C THR A 19 14.86 21.68 6.16
N PRO A 20 14.71 21.71 7.49
CA PRO A 20 14.26 20.55 8.25
C PRO A 20 12.85 20.16 7.80
N PHE A 21 12.64 18.86 7.58
CA PHE A 21 11.34 18.29 7.25
C PHE A 21 11.03 17.10 8.16
N ILE A 22 9.74 16.81 8.33
CA ILE A 22 9.24 15.70 9.13
C ILE A 22 8.80 14.59 8.17
N MET A 23 9.24 13.36 8.44
CA MET A 23 8.82 12.18 7.69
C MET A 23 7.73 11.45 8.46
N ILE A 24 6.58 11.24 7.81
CA ILE A 24 5.50 10.39 8.33
C ILE A 24 5.59 9.03 7.64
N ASP A 25 5.92 7.99 8.41
CA ASP A 25 5.98 6.61 7.95
C ASP A 25 4.60 5.94 8.14
N LEU A 26 4.02 5.45 7.05
CA LEU A 26 2.69 4.83 7.03
C LEU A 26 2.77 3.30 7.11
N ILE A 27 3.96 2.71 7.33
CA ILE A 27 4.17 1.26 7.45
C ILE A 27 3.23 0.58 8.46
N ASN A 28 2.83 1.28 9.52
CA ASN A 28 1.92 0.73 10.53
C ASN A 28 0.43 0.82 10.14
N ILE A 29 0.08 1.51 9.03
CA ILE A 29 -1.28 1.69 8.52
C ILE A 29 -1.47 0.76 7.32
N ARG A 30 -1.53 -0.56 7.59
CA ARG A 30 -1.57 -1.66 6.60
C ARG A 30 -2.79 -2.57 6.74
N SER A 31 -3.87 -2.07 7.35
CA SER A 31 -5.13 -2.79 7.42
C SER A 31 -5.71 -3.02 6.02
N ILE A 32 -6.34 -4.18 5.86
CA ILE A 32 -7.05 -4.56 4.64
C ILE A 32 -8.33 -5.26 5.11
N ASP A 33 -9.47 -4.69 4.74
CA ASP A 33 -10.81 -5.22 5.01
C ASP A 33 -11.46 -5.61 3.67
N ILE A 34 -12.06 -6.80 3.60
CA ILE A 34 -12.65 -7.35 2.39
C ILE A 34 -14.11 -7.66 2.66
N ASN A 35 -14.98 -7.01 1.91
CA ASN A 35 -16.40 -7.28 1.91
C ASN A 35 -16.76 -8.03 0.62
N LEU A 36 -16.96 -9.35 0.75
CA LEU A 36 -17.32 -10.21 -0.38
C LEU A 36 -18.78 -10.05 -0.81
N ALA A 37 -19.66 -9.55 0.06
CA ALA A 37 -21.07 -9.35 -0.30
C ALA A 37 -21.24 -8.17 -1.27
N ASP A 38 -20.44 -7.12 -1.05
CA ASP A 38 -20.42 -5.92 -1.89
C ASP A 38 -19.27 -5.94 -2.92
N GLU A 39 -18.51 -7.03 -3.01
CA GLU A 39 -17.33 -7.19 -3.88
C GLU A 39 -16.31 -6.03 -3.76
N THR A 40 -16.13 -5.49 -2.55
CA THR A 40 -15.25 -4.33 -2.28
C THR A 40 -14.15 -4.65 -1.28
N ALA A 41 -13.05 -3.90 -1.35
CA ALA A 41 -11.95 -3.99 -0.38
C ALA A 41 -11.46 -2.60 0.03
N TRP A 42 -11.33 -2.37 1.33
CA TRP A 42 -10.68 -1.19 1.89
C TRP A 42 -9.22 -1.51 2.19
N VAL A 43 -8.31 -0.86 1.48
CA VAL A 43 -6.87 -1.13 1.53
C VAL A 43 -6.15 0.13 2.02
N GLN A 44 -5.48 0.03 3.16
CA GLN A 44 -4.71 1.15 3.68
C GLN A 44 -3.39 1.34 2.93
N ALA A 45 -2.93 2.59 2.85
CA ALA A 45 -1.80 2.98 2.01
C ALA A 45 -0.46 2.31 2.36
N GLY A 46 -0.29 1.76 3.56
CA GLY A 46 0.92 1.02 3.96
C GLY A 46 0.88 -0.46 3.57
N ALA A 47 -0.25 -0.99 3.10
CA ALA A 47 -0.36 -2.36 2.65
C ALA A 47 0.31 -2.55 1.29
N THR A 48 1.03 -3.65 1.14
CA THR A 48 1.64 -4.06 -0.13
C THR A 48 0.63 -4.79 -1.02
N LEU A 49 0.92 -4.84 -2.32
CA LEU A 49 0.07 -5.58 -3.27
C LEU A 49 0.04 -7.08 -2.97
N GLY A 50 1.14 -7.64 -2.48
CA GLY A 50 1.21 -9.04 -2.04
C GLY A 50 0.29 -9.33 -0.85
N GLU A 51 0.19 -8.43 0.13
CA GLU A 51 -0.74 -8.57 1.27
C GLU A 51 -2.21 -8.51 0.82
N LEU A 52 -2.53 -7.66 -0.16
CA LEU A 52 -3.86 -7.59 -0.77
C LEU A 52 -4.23 -8.89 -1.48
N TYR A 53 -3.36 -9.40 -2.36
CA TYR A 53 -3.60 -10.65 -3.08
C TYR A 53 -3.71 -11.86 -2.16
N TYR A 54 -2.88 -11.92 -1.12
CA TYR A 54 -2.94 -12.98 -0.13
C TYR A 54 -4.28 -12.97 0.62
N LYS A 55 -4.78 -11.80 1.03
CA LYS A 55 -6.06 -11.73 1.74
C LYS A 55 -7.25 -12.02 0.84
N ILE A 56 -7.27 -11.54 -0.41
CA ILE A 56 -8.34 -11.85 -1.36
C ILE A 56 -8.40 -13.36 -1.62
N SER A 57 -7.26 -14.00 -1.90
CA SER A 57 -7.21 -15.45 -2.15
C SER A 57 -7.59 -16.29 -0.92
N LYS A 58 -7.30 -15.81 0.30
CA LYS A 58 -7.73 -16.45 1.54
C LYS A 58 -9.24 -16.30 1.79
N ALA A 59 -9.83 -15.17 1.41
CA ALA A 59 -11.26 -14.91 1.54
C ALA A 59 -12.08 -15.63 0.46
N SER A 60 -11.56 -15.72 -0.76
CA SER A 60 -12.24 -16.37 -1.88
C SER A 60 -11.24 -16.90 -2.93
N LYS A 61 -11.51 -18.09 -3.46
CA LYS A 61 -10.70 -18.71 -4.52
C LYS A 61 -11.04 -18.23 -5.94
N VAL A 62 -12.13 -17.48 -6.11
CA VAL A 62 -12.63 -17.03 -7.43
C VAL A 62 -12.55 -15.51 -7.61
N HIS A 63 -12.11 -14.78 -6.58
CA HIS A 63 -11.99 -13.33 -6.62
C HIS A 63 -10.52 -12.95 -6.78
N GLY A 64 -10.27 -11.87 -7.53
CA GLY A 64 -8.96 -11.28 -7.73
C GLY A 64 -9.11 -9.77 -7.88
N PHE A 65 -8.00 -9.03 -7.81
CA PHE A 65 -8.01 -7.59 -8.02
C PHE A 65 -6.98 -7.23 -9.09
N PRO A 66 -7.37 -6.57 -10.20
CA PRO A 66 -6.43 -6.20 -11.25
C PRO A 66 -5.58 -5.02 -10.80
N ALA A 67 -4.37 -5.30 -10.32
CA ALA A 67 -3.38 -4.28 -9.96
C ALA A 67 -1.96 -4.71 -10.38
N GLY A 68 -1.09 -3.72 -10.60
CA GLY A 68 0.31 -3.94 -10.97
C GLY A 68 0.54 -4.60 -12.35
N ASN A 69 1.62 -4.19 -13.01
CA ASN A 69 2.38 -5.02 -13.94
C ASN A 69 3.72 -5.32 -13.27
#